data_AF-A0A3Q8SVW7-F1
#
_entry.id   AF-A0A3Q8SVW7-F1
#
_cell.length_a   1.000
_cell.length_b   1.000
_cell.length_c   1.000
_cell.angle_alpha   90.00
_cell.angle_beta   90.00
_cell.angle_gamma   90.00
#
_symmetry.space_group_name_H-M   'P 1'
#
loop_
_entity.id
_entity.type
_entity.pdbx_description
1 polymer ?
#
loop_
_entity_poly.entity_id
_entity_poly.type
_entity_poly.pdbx_seq_one_letter_code
_entity_poly.pdbx_strand_id
1 'polypeptide(L)' 'MKKMFTLNPDVVATAAQSPLKMAKIAVNATYRLIEHKKVPKKIIVPVYLINKNNLDQHNICGWQ' A
#
# COMPACT_ATOMS: atom_id res chain seq x y z
N MET A 1 -11.56 -3.51 0.50
CA MET A 1 -11.61 -3.39 -0.99
C MET A 1 -12.23 -4.57 -1.77
N LYS A 2 -11.91 -5.86 -1.52
CA LYS A 2 -12.49 -6.98 -2.30
C LYS A 2 -14.04 -7.01 -2.31
N LYS A 3 -14.67 -6.70 -1.17
CA LYS A 3 -16.14 -6.58 -1.07
C LYS A 3 -16.73 -5.54 -2.04
N MET A 4 -16.00 -4.47 -2.37
CA MET A 4 -16.47 -3.44 -3.30
C MET A 4 -16.61 -3.97 -4.73
N PHE A 5 -15.63 -4.77 -5.19
CA PHE A 5 -15.68 -5.43 -6.50
C PHE A 5 -16.75 -6.53 -6.58
N THR A 6 -17.14 -7.12 -5.45
CA THR A 6 -18.22 -8.13 -5.40
C THR A 6 -19.61 -7.53 -5.22
N LEU A 7 -19.73 -6.36 -4.59
CA LEU A 7 -21.01 -5.72 -4.27
C LEU A 7 -21.49 -4.75 -5.36
N ASN A 8 -20.58 -4.19 -6.15
CA ASN A 8 -20.93 -3.27 -7.22
C ASN A 8 -20.32 -3.74 -8.56
N PRO A 9 -21.15 -4.18 -9.53
CA PRO A 9 -20.68 -4.67 -10.82
C PRO A 9 -20.01 -3.59 -11.67
N ASP A 10 -20.31 -2.31 -11.43
CA ASP A 10 -19.82 -1.15 -12.20
C ASP A 10 -18.38 -0.75 -11.82
N VAL A 11 -17.83 -1.33 -10.75
CA VAL A 11 -16.45 -1.07 -10.34
C VAL A 11 -15.49 -1.78 -11.30
N VAL A 12 -14.85 -0.98 -12.16
CA VAL A 12 -13.88 -1.45 -13.16
C VAL A 12 -12.47 -1.60 -12.57
N ALA A 13 -12.00 -0.58 -11.84
CA ALA A 13 -10.69 -0.57 -11.23
C ALA A 13 -10.61 0.44 -10.06
N THR A 14 -9.59 0.29 -9.20
CA THR A 14 -9.27 1.25 -8.12
C THR A 14 -7.77 1.30 -7.88
N ALA A 15 -7.27 2.37 -7.27
CA ALA A 15 -5.88 2.46 -6.86
C ALA A 15 -5.71 1.86 -5.44
N ALA A 16 -4.88 0.84 -5.31
CA ALA A 16 -4.39 0.39 -4.01
C ALA A 16 -3.18 1.20 -3.59
N GLN A 17 -3.26 1.75 -2.38
CA GLN A 17 -2.10 2.34 -1.69
C GLN A 17 -1.42 1.21 -0.86
N SER A 18 -0.59 1.53 0.13
CA SER A 18 -0.01 0.48 1.00
C SER A 18 0.30 0.98 2.43
N PRO A 19 -0.70 1.17 3.32
CA PRO A 19 -0.49 1.69 4.67
C PRO A 19 0.49 0.87 5.48
N LEU A 20 0.38 -0.46 5.42
CA LEU A 20 1.32 -1.34 6.11
C LEU A 20 2.77 -1.18 5.59
N LYS A 21 2.96 -1.00 4.28
CA LYS A 21 4.28 -0.75 3.69
C LYS A 21 4.80 0.63 4.12
N MET A 22 3.94 1.64 4.11
CA MET A 22 4.26 2.99 4.58
C MET A 22 4.69 2.98 6.05
N ALA A 23 3.97 2.24 6.92
CA ALA A 23 4.32 2.10 8.33
C ALA A 23 5.69 1.42 8.52
N LYS A 24 5.96 0.31 7.82
CA LYS A 24 7.27 -0.36 7.87
C LYS A 24 8.41 0.55 7.42
N ILE A 25 8.20 1.34 6.37
CA ILE A 25 9.17 2.31 5.87
C ILE A 25 9.41 3.40 6.91
N ALA A 26 8.36 3.93 7.52
CA ALA A 26 8.45 4.97 8.55
C ALA A 26 9.24 4.48 9.78
N VAL A 27 8.91 3.29 10.30
CA VAL A 27 9.62 2.70 11.44
C VAL A 27 11.10 2.49 11.13
N ASN A 28 11.43 1.95 9.96
CA ASN A 28 12.82 1.77 9.53
C ASN A 28 13.58 3.10 9.39
N ALA A 29 12.92 4.12 8.82
CA ALA A 29 13.50 5.47 8.73
C ALA A 29 13.80 6.05 10.11
N THR A 30 12.88 5.87 11.08
CA THR A 30 13.07 6.32 12.46
C THR A 30 14.29 5.66 13.11
N TYR A 31 14.42 4.33 13.04
CA TYR A 31 15.58 3.63 13.60
C TYR A 31 16.89 4.12 12.98
N ARG A 32 16.93 4.31 11.65
CA ARG A 32 18.11 4.85 10.97
C ARG A 32 18.48 6.24 11.46
N LEU A 33 17.49 7.11 11.71
CA LEU A 33 17.74 8.45 12.25
C LEU A 33 18.29 8.40 13.68
N ILE A 34 17.76 7.52 14.53
CA ILE A 34 18.26 7.28 15.89
C ILE A 34 19.73 6.84 15.86
N GLU A 35 20.10 6.01 14.88
CA GLU A 35 21.48 5.55 14.65
C GLU A 35 22.36 6.58 13.90
N HIS A 36 21.91 7.83 13.75
CA HIS A 36 22.59 8.89 13.01
C HIS A 36 22.90 8.57 11.53
N LYS A 37 22.17 7.63 10.92
CA LYS A 37 22.31 7.28 9.50
C LYS A 37 21.52 8.25 8.63
N LYS A 38 22.02 8.51 7.42
CA LYS A 38 21.32 9.32 6.42
C LYS A 38 20.04 8.61 5.96
N VAL A 39 18.95 9.38 5.83
CA VAL A 39 17.66 8.94 5.28
C VAL A 39 17.22 9.94 4.20
N PRO A 40 16.63 9.49 3.07
CA PRO A 40 16.12 10.40 2.06
C PRO A 40 15.03 11.33 2.61
N LYS A 41 15.07 12.61 2.23
CA LYS A 41 14.04 13.60 2.62
C LYS A 41 12.65 13.25 2.07
N LYS A 42 12.58 12.57 0.93
CA LYS A 42 11.34 12.12 0.28
C LYS A 42 11.45 10.63 -0.04
N ILE A 43 10.49 9.84 0.42
CA ILE A 43 10.37 8.41 0.12
C ILE A 43 9.08 8.21 -0.64
N ILE A 44 9.18 7.80 -1.91
CA ILE A 44 8.01 7.58 -2.77
C ILE A 44 7.60 6.11 -2.66
N VAL A 45 6.36 5.88 -2.25
CA VAL A 45 5.79 4.53 -2.21
C VAL A 45 4.89 4.36 -3.43
N PRO A 46 5.18 3.38 -4.31
CA PRO A 46 4.37 3.18 -5.51
C PRO A 46 2.96 2.72 -5.15
N VAL A 47 1.99 3.19 -5.93
CA VAL A 47 0.59 2.75 -5.90
C VAL A 47 0.34 1.79 -7.07
N TYR A 48 -0.65 0.92 -6.92
CA TYR A 48 -0.97 -0.10 -7.93
C TYR A 48 -2.43 0.01 -8.35
N LEU A 49 -2.70 -0.20 -9.63
CA LEU A 49 -4.07 -0.33 -10.12
C LEU A 49 -4.58 -1.74 -9.85
N ILE A 50 -5.68 -1.85 -9.14
CA ILE A 50 -6.40 -3.11 -8.90
C ILE A 50 -7.65 -3.15 -9.77
N ASN A 51 -7.87 -4.29 -10.41
CA ASN A 51 -9.07 -4.63 -11.17
C ASN A 51 -9.44 -6.10 -10.91
N LYS A 52 -10.49 -6.61 -11.58
CA LYS A 52 -10.95 -7.99 -11.40
C LYS A 52 -9.90 -9.04 -11.76
N ASN A 53 -8.94 -8.72 -12.64
CA ASN A 53 -7.93 -9.68 -13.12
C ASN A 53 -6.78 -9.89 -12.12
N ASN A 54 -6.47 -8.88 -11.30
CA ASN A 54 -5.35 -8.92 -10.34
C ASN A 54 -5.79 -8.81 -8.87
N LEU A 55 -7.09 -8.83 -8.60
CA LEU A 55 -7.68 -8.68 -7.27
C LEU A 55 -7.12 -9.68 -6.24
N ASP A 56 -6.85 -10.92 -6.67
CA ASP A 56 -6.38 -11.99 -5.80
C ASP A 56 -4.88 -11.95 -5.51
N GLN A 57 -4.12 -11.23 -6.32
CA GLN A 57 -2.68 -11.00 -6.12
C GLN A 57 -2.41 -9.98 -5.01
N HIS A 58 -3.44 -9.22 -4.62
CA HIS A 58 -3.34 -8.21 -3.59
C HIS A 58 -4.03 -8.70 -2.31
N ASN A 59 -3.21 -9.08 -1.33
CA ASN A 59 -3.71 -9.48 -0.03
C ASN A 59 -4.30 -8.26 0.71
N ILE A 60 -5.56 -8.40 1.11
CA ILE A 60 -6.28 -7.42 1.94
C ILE A 60 -5.76 -7.38 3.39
N CYS A 61 -4.93 -8.33 3.83
CA CYS A 61 -4.29 -8.26 5.14
C CYS A 61 -3.28 -7.10 5.19
N GLY A 62 -3.75 -5.95 5.67
CA GLY A 62 -3.00 -4.68 5.71
C GLY A 62 -3.77 -3.50 5.11
N TRP A 63 -4.98 -3.76 4.62
CA TRP A 63 -5.97 -2.85 4.07
C TRP A 63 -7.35 -3.22 4.61
N GLN A 64 -8.01 -2.34 5.35
CA GLN A 64 -9.48 -2.36 5.30
C GLN A 64 -9.94 -1.88 3.92
#